data_AF-A0A315R318-F1
#
_entry.id   AF-A0A315R318-F1
#
_cell.length_a   1.000
_cell.length_b   1.000
_cell.length_c   1.000
_cell.angle_alpha   90.00
_cell.angle_beta   90.00
_cell.angle_gamma   90.00
#
_symmetry.space_group_name_H-M   'P 1'
#
loop_
_entity.id
_entity.type
_entity.pdbx_description
1 polymer ?
#
loop_
_entity_poly.entity_id
_entity_poly.type
_entity_poly.pdbx_seq_one_letter_code
_entity_poly.pdbx_strand_id
1 'polypeptide(L)'
;MGGGSTVVATGNIVRCYEKEFKEMGIDLSQEFKEAENEIPIRLSTKEIQASGSRAIYEAALSLGYQMEAMPKAIDQQKCIKCGLCINGCKQGAKWTAKNYLNQAVKQGAVVRYDSRVEEVLIDQGQAYGVRGVNAEDEFEYEADKVILAAGGLGTPVILQNSKINNTDVGKNLFIDIFVNVYGITDDVNQLSEPPMEFVDLEFHDQEGFLLSPFINRQKMIRFIEAGLKGMRLKDKNLYVCDASVFPSSPGMPPILTIVALAKKLAKDAA
;
A
#
# COMPACT_ATOMS: atom_id res chain seq x y z
N MET A 1 -1.41 -13.18 11.16
CA MET A 1 -2.49 -12.15 11.29
C MET A 1 -2.77 -11.52 9.92
N GLY A 2 -4.03 -11.46 9.46
CA GLY A 2 -4.37 -10.90 8.14
C GLY A 2 -4.37 -9.37 8.05
N GLY A 3 -4.39 -8.84 6.82
CA GLY A 3 -4.50 -7.40 6.50
C GLY A 3 -3.27 -6.74 5.87
N GLY A 4 -2.14 -7.44 5.82
CA GLY A 4 -0.91 -6.98 5.16
C GLY A 4 -0.38 -5.62 5.65
N SER A 5 0.39 -4.94 4.81
CA SER A 5 1.09 -3.69 5.15
C SER A 5 0.16 -2.55 5.57
N THR A 6 -1.14 -2.58 5.21
CA THR A 6 -2.12 -1.56 5.67
C THR A 6 -2.23 -1.49 7.19
N VAL A 7 -1.97 -2.61 7.89
CA VAL A 7 -1.93 -2.67 9.37
C VAL A 7 -0.80 -1.79 9.92
N VAL A 8 0.33 -1.69 9.23
CA VAL A 8 1.55 -0.96 9.64
C VAL A 8 1.83 0.32 8.82
N ALA A 9 0.91 0.73 7.93
CA ALA A 9 0.99 2.00 7.22
C ALA A 9 0.59 3.21 8.09
N THR A 10 0.94 4.44 7.68
CA THR A 10 0.48 5.69 8.34
C THR A 10 -1.02 5.96 8.18
N GLY A 11 -1.65 5.40 7.14
CA GLY A 11 -3.09 5.58 6.85
C GLY A 11 -3.41 6.69 5.84
N ASN A 12 -2.38 7.23 5.18
CA ASN A 12 -2.50 8.17 4.06
C ASN A 12 -3.10 7.45 2.84
N ILE A 13 -4.03 8.10 2.12
CA ILE A 13 -4.70 7.53 0.95
C ILE A 13 -4.78 8.61 -0.14
N VAL A 14 -4.02 8.43 -1.22
CA VAL A 14 -3.92 9.37 -2.35
C VAL A 14 -4.04 8.59 -3.67
N ARG A 15 -4.41 9.28 -4.77
CA ARG A 15 -4.46 8.72 -6.12
C ARG A 15 -3.08 8.80 -6.76
N CYS A 16 -2.53 7.67 -7.22
CA CYS A 16 -1.32 7.62 -8.05
C CYS A 16 -1.54 6.74 -9.29
N TYR A 17 -0.78 6.96 -10.36
CA TYR A 17 -0.85 6.19 -11.62
C TYR A 17 -2.18 6.22 -12.40
N GLU A 18 -3.17 7.04 -12.04
CA GLU A 18 -4.45 7.09 -12.77
C GLU A 18 -4.28 7.56 -14.23
N LYS A 19 -3.40 8.53 -14.47
CA LYS A 19 -3.08 9.07 -15.79
C LYS A 19 -2.25 8.08 -16.60
N GLU A 20 -1.21 7.52 -15.98
CA GLU A 20 -0.23 6.67 -16.64
C GLU A 20 -0.81 5.28 -16.97
N PHE A 21 -1.66 4.72 -16.11
CA PHE A 21 -2.43 3.51 -16.48
C PHE A 21 -3.40 3.81 -17.63
N LYS A 22 -4.05 4.98 -17.65
CA LYS A 22 -4.93 5.40 -18.74
C LYS A 22 -4.18 5.61 -20.07
N GLU A 23 -2.96 6.15 -20.02
CA GLU A 23 -2.03 6.24 -21.15
C GLU A 23 -1.59 4.84 -21.65
N MET A 24 -1.47 3.85 -20.75
CA MET A 24 -1.30 2.43 -21.08
C MET A 24 -2.61 1.72 -21.52
N GLY A 25 -3.72 2.44 -21.69
CA GLY A 25 -5.02 1.90 -22.11
C GLY A 25 -5.83 1.21 -21.00
N ILE A 26 -5.43 1.37 -19.73
CA ILE A 26 -6.10 0.83 -18.55
C ILE A 26 -6.78 1.98 -17.80
N ASP A 27 -8.03 2.27 -18.13
CA ASP A 27 -8.82 3.25 -17.38
C ASP A 27 -9.25 2.66 -16.02
N LEU A 28 -8.92 3.37 -14.93
CA LEU A 28 -9.25 3.02 -13.54
C LEU A 28 -10.18 4.05 -12.88
N SER A 29 -10.68 5.05 -13.63
CA SER A 29 -11.44 6.19 -13.07
C SER A 29 -12.75 5.81 -12.38
N GLN A 30 -13.25 4.58 -12.57
CA GLN A 30 -14.42 4.06 -11.88
C GLN A 30 -14.02 3.29 -10.61
N GLU A 31 -12.97 2.47 -10.69
CA GLU A 31 -12.42 1.69 -9.58
C GLU A 31 -11.82 2.57 -8.47
N PHE A 32 -11.24 3.72 -8.84
CA PHE A 32 -10.86 4.75 -7.86
C PHE A 32 -12.06 5.26 -7.07
N LYS A 33 -13.16 5.64 -7.74
CA LYS A 33 -14.39 6.11 -7.07
C LYS A 33 -14.99 5.05 -6.15
N GLU A 34 -14.98 3.79 -6.58
CA GLU A 34 -15.44 2.67 -5.76
C GLU A 34 -14.56 2.47 -4.52
N ALA A 35 -13.24 2.59 -4.65
CA ALA A 35 -12.32 2.51 -3.51
C ALA A 35 -12.49 3.70 -2.55
N GLU A 36 -12.71 4.91 -3.06
CA GLU A 36 -12.95 6.13 -2.27
C GLU A 36 -14.30 6.13 -1.54
N ASN A 37 -15.30 5.42 -2.06
CA ASN A 37 -16.59 5.22 -1.40
C ASN A 37 -16.54 4.18 -0.26
N GLU A 38 -15.65 3.17 -0.37
CA GLU A 38 -15.54 2.07 0.61
C GLU A 38 -14.48 2.32 1.69
N ILE A 39 -13.43 3.08 1.37
CA ILE A 39 -12.41 3.52 2.33
C ILE A 39 -12.88 4.85 2.94
N PRO A 40 -12.90 5.01 4.28
CA PRO A 40 -13.39 6.23 4.93
C PRO A 40 -12.35 7.36 4.88
N ILE A 41 -12.00 7.82 3.68
CA ILE A 41 -11.00 8.87 3.44
C ILE A 41 -11.56 10.22 3.91
N ARG A 42 -10.82 10.93 4.76
CA ARG A 42 -11.12 12.30 5.20
C ARG A 42 -9.81 13.11 5.25
N LEU A 43 -9.87 14.40 4.92
CA LEU A 43 -8.73 15.30 5.15
C LEU A 43 -8.45 15.41 6.66
N SER A 44 -7.18 15.50 7.03
CA SER A 44 -6.79 15.79 8.41
C SER A 44 -7.36 17.13 8.89
N THR A 45 -7.94 17.18 10.10
CA THR A 45 -8.52 18.42 10.67
C THR A 45 -7.69 18.98 11.82
N LYS A 46 -7.99 20.23 12.23
CA LYS A 46 -7.21 20.97 13.24
C LYS A 46 -7.19 20.27 14.60
N GLU A 47 -8.19 19.43 14.87
CA GLU A 47 -8.38 18.67 16.10
C GLU A 47 -7.36 17.53 16.23
N ILE A 48 -6.89 16.95 15.10
CA ILE A 48 -5.90 15.86 15.10
C ILE A 48 -4.45 16.28 14.83
N GLN A 49 -4.25 17.46 14.24
CA GLN A 49 -2.94 18.04 13.95
C GLN A 49 -2.23 18.53 15.23
N ALA A 50 -0.93 18.29 15.35
CA ALA A 50 -0.09 18.78 16.45
C ALA A 50 0.58 20.12 16.11
N SER A 51 1.13 20.80 17.13
CA SER A 51 1.77 22.11 16.97
C SER A 51 2.98 22.08 16.04
N GLY A 52 3.77 21.00 16.04
CA GLY A 52 4.94 20.86 15.15
C GLY A 52 4.55 20.81 13.68
N SER A 53 3.58 19.98 13.31
CA SER A 53 3.10 19.92 11.91
C SER A 53 2.36 21.20 11.50
N ARG A 54 1.65 21.87 12.43
CA ARG A 54 1.10 23.21 12.15
C ARG A 54 2.20 24.23 11.87
N ALA A 55 3.26 24.25 12.68
CA ALA A 55 4.38 25.19 12.49
C ALA A 55 5.10 24.93 11.17
N ILE A 56 5.29 23.66 10.76
CA ILE A 56 5.84 23.31 9.44
C ILE A 56 4.92 23.77 8.30
N TYR A 57 3.61 23.56 8.43
CA TYR A 57 2.59 24.03 7.48
C TYR A 57 2.60 25.57 7.33
N GLU A 58 2.63 26.30 8.45
CA GLU A 58 2.66 27.77 8.46
C GLU A 58 3.99 28.31 7.90
N ALA A 59 5.12 27.66 8.23
CA ALA A 59 6.42 27.98 7.67
C ALA A 59 6.47 27.77 6.15
N ALA A 60 6.00 26.62 5.64
CA ALA A 60 5.96 26.31 4.22
C ALA A 60 5.20 27.37 3.43
N LEU A 61 3.97 27.71 3.87
CA LEU A 61 3.16 28.77 3.24
C LEU A 61 3.84 30.15 3.30
N SER A 62 4.54 30.48 4.40
CA SER A 62 5.26 31.76 4.51
C SER A 62 6.50 31.88 3.61
N LEU A 63 7.04 30.74 3.17
CA LEU A 63 8.14 30.66 2.20
C LEU A 63 7.63 30.56 0.74
N GLY A 64 6.32 30.42 0.54
CA GLY A 64 5.67 30.34 -0.76
C GLY A 64 5.46 28.91 -1.30
N TYR A 65 5.80 27.88 -0.55
CA TYR A 65 5.51 26.49 -0.90
C TYR A 65 4.03 26.14 -0.73
N GLN A 66 3.57 25.15 -1.47
CA GLN A 66 2.23 24.57 -1.28
C GLN A 66 2.23 23.61 -0.09
N MET A 67 1.11 23.50 0.62
CA MET A 67 0.93 22.52 1.69
C MET A 67 -0.56 22.31 1.98
N GLU A 68 -1.04 21.08 1.86
CA GLU A 68 -2.43 20.69 2.08
C GLU A 68 -2.58 19.69 3.23
N ALA A 69 -3.79 19.51 3.75
CA ALA A 69 -4.08 18.47 4.73
C ALA A 69 -4.10 17.09 4.07
N MET A 70 -3.31 16.14 4.58
CA MET A 70 -3.22 14.80 4.02
C MET A 70 -4.58 14.08 4.06
N PRO A 71 -5.06 13.50 2.94
CA PRO A 71 -6.24 12.63 2.95
C PRO A 71 -5.90 11.28 3.62
N LYS A 72 -6.70 10.89 4.62
CA LYS A 72 -6.43 9.76 5.50
C LYS A 72 -7.65 8.90 5.74
N ALA A 73 -7.45 7.58 5.79
CA ALA A 73 -8.46 6.65 6.28
C ALA A 73 -8.35 6.45 7.79
N ILE A 74 -8.50 7.55 8.54
CA ILE A 74 -8.50 7.58 10.00
C ILE A 74 -9.81 8.22 10.49
N ASP A 75 -10.56 7.45 11.27
CA ASP A 75 -11.69 7.94 12.06
C ASP A 75 -11.17 8.87 13.16
N GLN A 76 -11.37 10.17 12.95
CA GLN A 76 -10.83 11.22 13.81
C GLN A 76 -11.57 11.30 15.16
N GLN A 77 -12.80 10.78 15.26
CA GLN A 77 -13.55 10.68 16.52
C GLN A 77 -13.03 9.54 17.41
N LYS A 78 -12.45 8.49 16.81
CA LYS A 78 -11.79 7.38 17.53
C LYS A 78 -10.28 7.58 17.74
N CYS A 79 -9.69 8.63 17.14
CA CYS A 79 -8.23 8.81 17.13
C CYS A 79 -7.72 9.51 18.41
N ILE A 80 -7.13 8.75 19.34
CA ILE A 80 -6.47 9.32 20.54
C ILE A 80 -5.10 9.99 20.27
N LYS A 81 -4.75 10.21 18.99
CA LYS A 81 -3.56 10.95 18.53
C LYS A 81 -2.19 10.42 19.03
N CYS A 82 -2.11 9.14 19.37
CA CYS A 82 -0.88 8.53 19.91
C CYS A 82 0.26 8.37 18.88
N GLY A 83 0.02 8.60 17.58
CA GLY A 83 1.00 8.49 16.50
C GLY A 83 1.60 7.12 16.23
N LEU A 84 1.19 6.07 16.96
CA LEU A 84 1.67 4.70 16.79
C LEU A 84 1.04 3.96 15.58
N CYS A 85 0.61 4.68 14.55
CA CYS A 85 -0.11 4.13 13.38
C CYS A 85 0.67 3.01 12.67
N ILE A 86 2.00 3.13 12.65
CA ILE A 86 2.92 2.16 12.05
C ILE A 86 3.04 0.84 12.86
N ASN A 87 2.67 0.86 14.14
CA ASN A 87 2.70 -0.30 15.03
C ASN A 87 1.33 -1.01 15.12
N GLY A 88 0.38 -0.66 14.24
CA GLY A 88 -1.02 -1.09 14.32
C GLY A 88 -1.88 -0.20 15.22
N CYS A 89 -3.00 0.30 14.67
CA CYS A 89 -3.91 1.15 15.42
C CYS A 89 -4.76 0.34 16.43
N LYS A 90 -4.34 0.32 17.70
CA LYS A 90 -5.05 -0.39 18.79
C LYS A 90 -6.47 0.14 19.05
N GLN A 91 -6.80 1.36 18.63
CA GLN A 91 -8.13 1.97 18.80
C GLN A 91 -9.14 1.62 17.69
N GLY A 92 -8.73 0.89 16.65
CA GLY A 92 -9.57 0.65 15.47
C GLY A 92 -9.90 1.89 14.64
N ALA A 93 -9.27 3.03 14.92
CA ALA A 93 -9.51 4.31 14.24
C ALA A 93 -8.98 4.33 12.80
N LYS A 94 -7.80 3.73 12.55
CA LYS A 94 -7.22 3.61 11.22
C LYS A 94 -7.82 2.41 10.49
N TRP A 95 -8.37 2.63 9.30
CA TRP A 95 -8.84 1.58 8.39
C TRP A 95 -7.70 0.67 7.94
N THR A 96 -8.01 -0.60 7.66
CA THR A 96 -7.03 -1.56 7.12
C THR A 96 -7.72 -2.52 6.14
N ALA A 97 -6.96 -3.23 5.30
CA ALA A 97 -7.51 -4.28 4.43
C ALA A 97 -8.18 -5.45 5.19
N LYS A 98 -8.04 -5.53 6.53
CA LYS A 98 -8.90 -6.40 7.36
C LYS A 98 -10.39 -6.10 7.16
N ASN A 99 -10.76 -4.86 6.84
CA ASN A 99 -12.13 -4.49 6.54
C ASN A 99 -12.68 -5.26 5.32
N TYR A 100 -11.88 -5.48 4.28
CA TYR A 100 -12.24 -6.34 3.15
C TYR A 100 -12.16 -7.83 3.50
N LEU A 101 -11.10 -8.27 4.18
CA LEU A 101 -10.93 -9.67 4.60
C LEU A 101 -12.12 -10.16 5.46
N ASN A 102 -12.58 -9.34 6.39
CA ASN A 102 -13.74 -9.62 7.24
C ASN A 102 -15.07 -9.63 6.48
N GLN A 103 -15.17 -8.97 5.32
CA GLN A 103 -16.33 -9.05 4.44
C GLN A 103 -16.31 -10.33 3.60
N ALA A 104 -15.16 -10.66 3.00
CA ALA A 104 -14.97 -11.89 2.26
C ALA A 104 -15.25 -13.14 3.13
N VAL A 105 -14.75 -13.18 4.37
CA VAL A 105 -15.02 -14.27 5.32
C VAL A 105 -16.52 -14.37 5.64
N LYS A 106 -17.25 -13.25 5.78
CA LYS A 106 -18.71 -13.26 5.96
C LYS A 106 -19.49 -13.74 4.72
N GLN A 107 -18.87 -13.65 3.55
CA GLN A 107 -19.40 -14.17 2.28
C GLN A 107 -18.99 -15.63 2.00
N GLY A 108 -18.29 -16.27 2.94
CA GLY A 108 -17.87 -17.68 2.86
C GLY A 108 -16.42 -17.92 2.46
N ALA A 109 -15.61 -16.88 2.24
CA ALA A 109 -14.20 -17.05 1.89
C ALA A 109 -13.41 -17.71 3.04
N VAL A 110 -12.73 -18.81 2.74
CA VAL A 110 -11.91 -19.55 3.71
C VAL A 110 -10.52 -18.94 3.78
N VAL A 111 -10.07 -18.56 4.98
CA VAL A 111 -8.72 -18.03 5.21
C VAL A 111 -7.86 -19.11 5.86
N ARG A 112 -6.73 -19.41 5.24
CA ARG A 112 -5.62 -20.15 5.86
C ARG A 112 -4.58 -19.14 6.32
N TYR A 113 -4.23 -19.20 7.61
CA TYR A 113 -3.11 -18.44 8.15
C TYR A 113 -1.83 -19.29 8.10
N ASP A 114 -0.69 -18.61 8.21
CA ASP A 114 0.62 -19.24 8.42
C ASP A 114 0.95 -20.33 7.38
N SER A 115 0.43 -20.12 6.16
CA SER A 115 0.56 -20.94 4.97
C SER A 115 1.23 -20.10 3.88
N ARG A 116 2.51 -20.36 3.60
CA ARG A 116 3.32 -19.65 2.60
C ARG A 116 3.25 -20.38 1.27
N VAL A 117 2.55 -19.83 0.29
CA VAL A 117 2.65 -20.26 -1.11
C VAL A 117 4.07 -19.98 -1.61
N GLU A 118 4.65 -20.95 -2.31
CA GLU A 118 6.01 -20.88 -2.87
C GLU A 118 6.04 -21.08 -4.38
N GLU A 119 5.05 -21.77 -4.95
CA GLU A 119 4.96 -22.10 -6.38
C GLU A 119 3.49 -22.04 -6.84
N VAL A 120 3.21 -21.49 -8.02
CA VAL A 120 1.95 -21.71 -8.75
C VAL A 120 2.10 -22.97 -9.58
N LEU A 121 1.16 -23.90 -9.44
CA LEU A 121 1.13 -25.14 -10.20
C LEU A 121 0.55 -24.86 -11.59
N ILE A 122 1.34 -25.16 -12.63
CA ILE A 122 1.01 -24.87 -14.04
C ILE A 122 1.17 -26.15 -14.87
N ASP A 123 0.18 -26.48 -15.67
CA ASP A 123 0.27 -27.47 -16.76
C ASP A 123 -0.22 -26.85 -18.07
N GLN A 124 0.40 -27.21 -19.20
CA GLN A 124 0.05 -26.76 -20.55
C GLN A 124 -0.15 -25.23 -20.70
N GLY A 125 0.52 -24.42 -19.85
CA GLY A 125 0.40 -22.96 -19.83
C GLY A 125 -0.84 -22.40 -19.10
N GLN A 126 -1.50 -23.22 -18.27
CA GLN A 126 -2.60 -22.82 -17.40
C GLN A 126 -2.26 -23.09 -15.94
N ALA A 127 -2.48 -22.10 -15.07
CA ALA A 127 -2.41 -22.30 -13.62
C ALA A 127 -3.63 -23.10 -13.15
N TYR A 128 -3.38 -24.20 -12.42
CA TYR A 128 -4.42 -25.07 -11.88
C TYR A 128 -4.40 -25.17 -10.34
N GLY A 129 -3.43 -24.52 -9.68
CA GLY A 129 -3.31 -24.55 -8.22
C GLY A 129 -2.07 -23.83 -7.69
N VAL A 130 -1.77 -24.05 -6.42
CA VAL A 130 -0.59 -23.55 -5.71
C VAL A 130 0.01 -24.61 -4.80
N ARG A 131 1.35 -24.62 -4.68
CA ARG A 131 2.11 -25.37 -3.68
C ARG A 131 2.72 -24.41 -2.66
N GLY A 132 2.83 -24.85 -1.41
CA GLY A 132 3.49 -24.08 -0.36
C GLY A 132 3.82 -24.89 0.88
N VAL A 133 4.27 -24.19 1.92
CA VAL A 133 4.60 -24.74 3.24
C VAL A 133 3.76 -24.08 4.33
N ASN A 134 3.33 -24.86 5.31
CA ASN A 134 2.80 -24.34 6.58
C ASN A 134 3.82 -24.59 7.72
N ALA A 135 3.39 -24.56 8.98
CA ALA A 135 4.27 -24.77 10.12
C ALA A 135 4.66 -26.24 10.37
N GLU A 136 3.91 -27.18 9.80
CA GLU A 136 3.99 -28.63 10.08
C GLU A 136 4.22 -29.45 8.78
N ASP A 137 3.55 -29.09 7.67
CA ASP A 137 3.59 -29.83 6.40
C ASP A 137 3.76 -28.94 5.14
N GLU A 138 4.16 -29.57 4.03
CA GLU A 138 3.93 -29.06 2.67
C GLU A 138 2.44 -29.18 2.29
N PHE A 139 1.94 -28.29 1.44
CA PHE A 139 0.56 -28.34 0.94
C PHE A 139 0.46 -28.05 -0.55
N GLU A 140 -0.56 -28.63 -1.19
CA GLU A 140 -1.02 -28.28 -2.53
C GLU A 140 -2.52 -28.00 -2.49
N TYR A 141 -2.96 -26.96 -3.20
CA TYR A 141 -4.37 -26.61 -3.38
C TYR A 141 -4.67 -26.34 -4.85
N GLU A 142 -5.55 -27.15 -5.45
CA GLU A 142 -6.11 -26.93 -6.79
C GLU A 142 -7.12 -25.78 -6.78
N ALA A 143 -7.20 -25.01 -7.88
CA ALA A 143 -8.13 -23.90 -8.07
C ALA A 143 -8.29 -23.53 -9.57
N ASP A 144 -9.53 -23.24 -10.01
CA ASP A 144 -9.84 -22.83 -11.39
C ASP A 144 -9.22 -21.48 -11.80
N LYS A 145 -8.90 -20.64 -10.80
CA LYS A 145 -8.37 -19.27 -10.97
C LYS A 145 -7.37 -18.99 -9.85
N VAL A 146 -6.16 -18.55 -10.21
CA VAL A 146 -5.10 -18.20 -9.25
C VAL A 146 -4.83 -16.69 -9.28
N ILE A 147 -4.94 -16.03 -8.14
CA ILE A 147 -4.68 -14.59 -7.96
C ILE A 147 -3.54 -14.43 -6.96
N LEU A 148 -2.42 -13.84 -7.41
CA LEU A 148 -1.31 -13.48 -6.54
C LEU A 148 -1.44 -12.03 -6.06
N ALA A 149 -1.36 -11.86 -4.74
CA ALA A 149 -1.39 -10.58 -4.04
C ALA A 149 -0.36 -10.56 -2.88
N ALA A 150 0.77 -11.24 -3.06
CA ALA A 150 1.82 -11.39 -2.05
C ALA A 150 2.75 -10.15 -1.95
N GLY A 151 2.48 -9.10 -2.71
CA GLY A 151 3.17 -7.81 -2.66
C GLY A 151 4.41 -7.76 -3.57
N GLY A 152 4.93 -6.54 -3.73
CA GLY A 152 6.06 -6.22 -4.63
C GLY A 152 7.34 -7.03 -4.45
N LEU A 153 7.50 -7.71 -3.31
CA LEU A 153 8.62 -8.61 -2.99
C LEU A 153 8.21 -10.09 -3.01
N GLY A 154 7.01 -10.43 -2.53
CA GLY A 154 6.57 -11.83 -2.43
C GLY A 154 6.08 -12.42 -3.76
N THR A 155 5.29 -11.65 -4.52
CA THR A 155 4.72 -12.13 -5.79
C THR A 155 5.80 -12.47 -6.84
N PRO A 156 6.86 -11.67 -7.05
CA PRO A 156 7.93 -12.03 -7.99
C PRO A 156 8.67 -13.33 -7.64
N VAL A 157 8.91 -13.61 -6.36
CA VAL A 157 9.60 -14.84 -5.93
C VAL A 157 8.75 -16.08 -6.22
N ILE A 158 7.45 -16.04 -5.91
CA ILE A 158 6.51 -17.12 -6.26
C ILE A 158 6.51 -17.35 -7.77
N LEU A 159 6.39 -16.28 -8.57
CA LEU A 159 6.38 -16.35 -10.04
C LEU A 159 7.70 -16.92 -10.61
N GLN A 160 8.86 -16.60 -10.03
CA GLN A 160 10.17 -17.15 -10.42
C GLN A 160 10.27 -18.66 -10.17
N ASN A 161 9.70 -19.15 -9.06
CA ASN A 161 9.65 -20.58 -8.75
C ASN A 161 8.66 -21.34 -9.66
N SER A 162 7.60 -20.70 -10.12
CA SER A 162 6.43 -21.28 -10.81
C SER A 162 6.68 -21.84 -12.22
N LYS A 163 7.94 -22.06 -12.62
CA LYS A 163 8.37 -22.54 -13.95
C LYS A 163 7.86 -21.68 -15.13
N ILE A 164 7.44 -20.44 -14.88
CA ILE A 164 6.94 -19.52 -15.89
C ILE A 164 8.11 -19.07 -16.78
N ASN A 165 7.98 -19.24 -18.10
CA ASN A 165 9.03 -18.90 -19.06
C ASN A 165 9.08 -17.39 -19.37
N ASN A 166 9.41 -16.59 -18.35
CA ASN A 166 9.34 -15.15 -18.37
C ASN A 166 10.53 -14.56 -17.62
N THR A 167 11.56 -14.11 -18.36
CA THR A 167 12.80 -13.61 -17.74
C THR A 167 12.64 -12.25 -17.05
N ASP A 168 11.52 -11.54 -17.23
CA ASP A 168 11.31 -10.18 -16.69
C ASP A 168 10.70 -10.18 -15.29
N VAL A 169 10.25 -11.33 -14.78
CA VAL A 169 9.78 -11.46 -13.40
C VAL A 169 10.90 -11.07 -12.43
N GLY A 170 10.70 -9.98 -11.68
CA GLY A 170 11.66 -9.56 -10.65
C GLY A 170 12.87 -8.76 -11.18
N LYS A 171 12.70 -7.95 -12.24
CA LYS A 171 13.73 -6.97 -12.69
C LYS A 171 13.54 -5.54 -12.13
N ASN A 172 14.55 -5.05 -11.38
CA ASN A 172 14.77 -3.71 -10.78
C ASN A 172 13.75 -3.21 -9.73
N LEU A 173 14.13 -2.53 -8.62
CA LEU A 173 13.14 -1.83 -7.75
C LEU A 173 12.80 -0.45 -8.33
N PHE A 174 11.64 0.05 -7.92
CA PHE A 174 11.56 1.38 -7.36
C PHE A 174 11.44 1.24 -5.83
N ILE A 175 12.33 1.81 -5.03
CA ILE A 175 12.00 2.04 -3.61
C ILE A 175 11.40 3.43 -3.57
N ASP A 176 10.32 3.63 -2.83
CA ASP A 176 9.87 4.98 -2.51
C ASP A 176 10.81 5.53 -1.43
N ILE A 177 11.80 6.33 -1.87
CA ILE A 177 12.98 6.65 -1.04
C ILE A 177 12.57 7.67 0.03
N PHE A 178 12.35 7.17 1.25
CA PHE A 178 11.86 7.98 2.37
C PHE A 178 12.98 8.81 3.02
N VAL A 179 13.42 9.87 2.33
CA VAL A 179 14.41 10.82 2.84
C VAL A 179 13.83 11.59 4.04
N ASN A 180 14.60 11.68 5.12
CA ASN A 180 14.20 12.36 6.34
C ASN A 180 15.18 13.49 6.68
N VAL A 181 14.64 14.70 6.92
CA VAL A 181 15.36 15.87 7.43
C VAL A 181 14.73 16.27 8.76
N TYR A 182 15.53 16.57 9.79
CA TYR A 182 15.04 16.89 11.13
C TYR A 182 15.56 18.25 11.61
N GLY A 183 14.64 19.06 12.13
CA GLY A 183 14.96 20.18 13.02
C GLY A 183 14.85 19.77 14.50
N ILE A 184 15.32 20.64 15.40
CA ILE A 184 15.14 20.54 16.84
C ILE A 184 14.49 21.84 17.31
N THR A 185 13.44 21.74 18.12
CA THR A 185 12.65 22.86 18.63
C THR A 185 12.17 22.55 20.05
N ASP A 186 12.23 23.53 20.95
CA ASP A 186 11.79 23.34 22.35
C ASP A 186 10.26 23.49 22.51
N ASP A 187 9.63 24.41 21.76
CA ASP A 187 8.22 24.80 21.97
C ASP A 187 7.17 23.92 21.25
N VAL A 188 7.54 23.27 20.14
CA VAL A 188 6.61 22.55 19.26
C VAL A 188 7.07 21.13 18.96
N ASN A 189 6.12 20.22 18.73
CA ASN A 189 6.42 18.84 18.38
C ASN A 189 5.26 18.13 17.65
N GLN A 190 5.57 16.96 17.09
CA GLN A 190 4.64 16.09 16.37
C GLN A 190 4.23 14.83 17.18
N LEU A 191 4.35 14.87 18.52
CA LEU A 191 4.11 13.69 19.37
C LEU A 191 2.62 13.42 19.65
N SER A 192 1.71 14.33 19.29
CA SER A 192 0.28 14.26 19.60
C SER A 192 -0.63 14.31 18.36
N GLU A 193 -0.23 13.61 17.31
CA GLU A 193 -0.91 13.45 16.01
C GLU A 193 -0.61 12.05 15.41
N PRO A 194 -1.39 11.56 14.42
CA PRO A 194 -0.90 10.54 13.49
C PRO A 194 0.28 11.09 12.63
N PRO A 195 1.14 10.25 12.04
CA PRO A 195 2.26 10.76 11.21
C PRO A 195 1.77 11.24 9.84
N MET A 196 2.45 12.23 9.24
CA MET A 196 2.16 12.76 7.89
C MET A 196 0.77 13.41 7.80
N GLU A 197 0.47 14.40 8.64
CA GLU A 197 -0.83 15.11 8.64
C GLU A 197 -1.02 16.12 7.51
N PHE A 198 0.06 16.54 6.87
CA PHE A 198 0.06 17.43 5.71
C PHE A 198 0.83 16.83 4.54
N VAL A 199 0.64 17.37 3.34
CA VAL A 199 1.34 16.97 2.12
C VAL A 199 1.59 18.18 1.24
N ASP A 200 2.76 18.23 0.63
CA ASP A 200 3.06 19.06 -0.53
C ASP A 200 3.25 18.15 -1.75
N LEU A 201 2.57 18.47 -2.83
CA LEU A 201 2.57 17.73 -4.09
C LEU A 201 3.13 18.57 -5.27
N GLU A 202 3.60 19.80 -5.02
CA GLU A 202 4.14 20.72 -6.05
C GLU A 202 5.27 20.06 -6.87
N PHE A 203 6.13 19.30 -6.20
CA PHE A 203 7.26 18.59 -6.80
C PHE A 203 6.88 17.24 -7.43
N HIS A 204 5.65 16.76 -7.26
CA HIS A 204 5.31 15.38 -7.62
C HIS A 204 5.25 15.18 -9.14
N ASP A 205 4.52 16.04 -9.87
CA ASP A 205 4.34 15.94 -11.33
C ASP A 205 5.64 16.16 -12.12
N GLN A 206 6.66 16.84 -11.55
CA GLN A 206 7.89 17.23 -12.25
C GLN A 206 9.15 16.50 -11.74
N GLU A 207 9.28 16.27 -10.44
CA GLU A 207 10.46 15.65 -9.81
C GLU A 207 10.16 14.30 -9.15
N GLY A 208 8.88 13.88 -9.08
CA GLY A 208 8.48 12.53 -8.67
C GLY A 208 8.50 12.28 -7.16
N PHE A 209 8.52 13.32 -6.33
CA PHE A 209 8.47 13.21 -4.87
C PHE A 209 7.42 14.12 -4.24
N LEU A 210 7.05 13.83 -3.00
CA LEU A 210 6.22 14.69 -2.14
C LEU A 210 6.99 15.10 -0.89
N LEU A 211 6.57 16.20 -0.24
CA LEU A 211 7.04 16.55 1.11
C LEU A 211 5.91 16.35 2.12
N SER A 212 6.25 15.94 3.35
CA SER A 212 5.27 15.72 4.41
C SER A 212 5.93 15.74 5.79
N PRO A 213 5.36 16.40 6.80
CA PRO A 213 5.95 16.47 8.14
C PRO A 213 5.87 15.11 8.84
N PHE A 214 7.02 14.60 9.28
CA PHE A 214 7.14 13.27 9.91
C PHE A 214 8.15 13.28 11.05
N ILE A 215 7.78 12.63 12.17
CA ILE A 215 8.67 12.41 13.32
C ILE A 215 8.92 10.91 13.55
N ASN A 216 10.19 10.54 13.62
CA ASN A 216 10.60 9.16 13.88
C ASN A 216 10.50 8.85 15.38
N ARG A 217 9.47 8.10 15.78
CA ARG A 217 9.30 7.64 17.17
C ARG A 217 10.27 6.49 17.45
N GLN A 218 11.03 6.60 18.54
CA GLN A 218 12.42 6.12 18.61
C GLN A 218 12.71 4.60 18.39
N LYS A 219 13.93 4.38 17.84
CA LYS A 219 14.90 3.29 18.09
C LYS A 219 14.84 1.93 17.36
N MET A 220 13.71 1.46 16.83
CA MET A 220 13.66 0.09 16.22
C MET A 220 13.80 0.03 14.68
N ILE A 221 13.68 1.16 13.97
CA ILE A 221 13.52 1.17 12.50
C ILE A 221 14.86 1.55 11.83
N ARG A 222 15.75 0.56 11.63
CA ARG A 222 17.05 0.75 10.95
C ARG A 222 17.54 -0.43 10.09
N PHE A 223 16.71 -1.44 9.85
CA PHE A 223 17.16 -2.75 9.30
C PHE A 223 16.38 -3.27 8.08
N ILE A 224 15.47 -2.48 7.48
CA ILE A 224 14.42 -3.02 6.56
C ILE A 224 14.50 -2.47 5.11
N GLU A 225 15.29 -1.43 4.84
CA GLU A 225 15.07 -0.52 3.69
C GLU A 225 15.77 -0.90 2.35
N ALA A 226 15.91 -2.20 1.99
CA ALA A 226 16.72 -2.60 0.82
C ALA A 226 16.19 -3.77 -0.06
N GLY A 227 15.97 -3.54 -1.37
CA GLY A 227 16.16 -4.57 -2.44
C GLY A 227 15.05 -4.88 -3.48
N LEU A 228 15.22 -4.38 -4.72
CA LEU A 228 14.77 -4.80 -6.11
C LEU A 228 13.43 -5.60 -6.41
N LYS A 229 12.47 -5.04 -7.23
CA LYS A 229 11.22 -5.69 -7.83
C LYS A 229 11.42 -6.12 -9.32
N GLY A 230 10.49 -6.33 -10.29
CA GLY A 230 9.00 -6.29 -10.38
C GLY A 230 8.41 -6.48 -11.81
N MET A 231 7.66 -5.50 -12.37
CA MET A 231 6.88 -5.54 -13.66
C MET A 231 7.60 -6.14 -14.88
N ARG A 232 6.91 -6.72 -15.89
CA ARG A 232 5.54 -7.33 -16.02
C ARG A 232 5.45 -7.97 -17.40
N LEU A 233 4.96 -9.21 -17.50
CA LEU A 233 4.62 -9.87 -18.78
C LEU A 233 3.32 -10.72 -18.67
N LYS A 234 2.93 -11.44 -19.72
CA LYS A 234 1.60 -12.06 -19.90
C LYS A 234 1.61 -13.59 -19.88
N ASP A 235 0.68 -14.16 -19.10
CA ASP A 235 0.12 -15.51 -19.24
C ASP A 235 -1.40 -15.46 -19.02
N LYS A 236 -2.12 -16.60 -19.06
CA LYS A 236 -3.60 -16.66 -18.94
C LYS A 236 -4.07 -17.30 -17.63
N ASN A 237 -5.25 -16.88 -17.15
CA ASN A 237 -5.92 -17.28 -15.90
C ASN A 237 -5.14 -17.08 -14.59
N LEU A 238 -3.87 -16.68 -14.66
CA LEU A 238 -3.05 -16.16 -13.58
C LEU A 238 -3.13 -14.63 -13.55
N TYR A 239 -3.44 -14.07 -12.39
CA TYR A 239 -3.61 -12.63 -12.21
C TYR A 239 -2.76 -12.08 -11.05
N VAL A 240 -2.35 -10.81 -11.16
CA VAL A 240 -1.61 -10.09 -10.13
C VAL A 240 -2.23 -8.71 -9.92
N CYS A 241 -2.48 -8.33 -8.67
CA CYS A 241 -3.16 -7.08 -8.30
C CYS A 241 -2.48 -6.27 -7.17
N ASP A 242 -1.20 -6.50 -6.91
CA ASP A 242 -0.41 -5.77 -5.91
C ASP A 242 0.66 -4.84 -6.52
N ALA A 243 1.44 -4.15 -5.67
CA ALA A 243 2.46 -3.17 -6.07
C ALA A 243 3.56 -3.70 -7.04
N SER A 244 3.71 -5.02 -7.23
CA SER A 244 4.60 -5.58 -8.26
C SER A 244 4.23 -5.17 -9.69
N VAL A 245 2.98 -4.77 -9.94
CA VAL A 245 2.49 -4.35 -11.27
C VAL A 245 2.68 -2.86 -11.57
N PHE A 246 3.47 -2.15 -10.75
CA PHE A 246 3.71 -0.71 -10.88
C PHE A 246 5.01 -0.41 -11.68
N PRO A 247 5.02 0.60 -12.56
CA PRO A 247 6.16 0.83 -13.47
C PRO A 247 7.40 1.35 -12.74
N SER A 248 7.25 2.43 -11.98
CA SER A 248 8.29 3.18 -11.26
C SER A 248 7.84 3.45 -9.81
N SER A 249 8.50 4.35 -9.07
CA SER A 249 7.96 4.76 -7.76
C SER A 249 6.74 5.65 -7.99
N PRO A 250 5.63 5.42 -7.28
CA PRO A 250 4.53 6.37 -7.28
C PRO A 250 4.94 7.73 -6.67
N GLY A 251 6.04 7.81 -5.92
CA GLY A 251 6.42 9.01 -5.16
C GLY A 251 5.45 9.32 -4.01
N MET A 252 4.46 8.45 -3.78
CA MET A 252 3.34 8.67 -2.86
C MET A 252 2.65 7.34 -2.46
N PRO A 253 1.91 7.29 -1.34
CA PRO A 253 1.28 6.07 -0.80
C PRO A 253 0.34 5.31 -1.77
N PRO A 254 0.72 4.12 -2.30
CA PRO A 254 0.02 3.44 -3.40
C PRO A 254 -1.28 2.71 -3.02
N ILE A 255 -1.76 2.86 -1.78
CA ILE A 255 -2.82 2.01 -1.19
C ILE A 255 -4.12 2.09 -2.01
N LEU A 256 -4.51 3.28 -2.46
CA LEU A 256 -5.75 3.47 -3.22
C LEU A 256 -5.68 2.77 -4.58
N THR A 257 -4.56 2.94 -5.29
CA THR A 257 -4.31 2.37 -6.61
C THR A 257 -4.22 0.85 -6.58
N ILE A 258 -3.65 0.26 -5.52
CA ILE A 258 -3.68 -1.21 -5.31
C ILE A 258 -5.14 -1.69 -5.15
N VAL A 259 -5.97 -0.99 -4.38
CA VAL A 259 -7.39 -1.32 -4.23
C VAL A 259 -8.16 -1.15 -5.55
N ALA A 260 -7.87 -0.10 -6.32
CA ALA A 260 -8.46 0.11 -7.64
C ALA A 260 -8.10 -1.01 -8.64
N LEU A 261 -6.84 -1.43 -8.69
CA LEU A 261 -6.38 -2.57 -9.49
C LEU A 261 -7.03 -3.89 -9.07
N ALA A 262 -7.16 -4.13 -7.76
CA ALA A 262 -7.87 -5.31 -7.24
C ALA A 262 -9.37 -5.29 -7.59
N LYS A 263 -10.01 -4.12 -7.60
CA LYS A 263 -11.39 -3.94 -8.06
C LYS A 263 -11.56 -4.18 -9.55
N LYS A 264 -10.63 -3.68 -10.38
CA LYS A 264 -10.63 -3.92 -11.83
C LYS A 264 -10.53 -5.42 -12.11
N LEU A 265 -9.58 -6.08 -11.46
CA LEU A 265 -9.41 -7.52 -11.54
C LEU A 265 -10.67 -8.29 -11.10
N ALA A 266 -11.30 -7.91 -9.98
CA ALA A 266 -12.49 -8.60 -9.49
C ALA A 266 -13.68 -8.56 -10.47
N LYS A 267 -13.73 -7.58 -11.37
CA LYS A 267 -14.72 -7.51 -12.47
C LYS A 267 -14.29 -8.34 -13.67
N ASP A 268 -13.01 -8.28 -14.03
CA ASP A 268 -12.44 -8.95 -15.21
C ASP A 268 -12.19 -10.47 -14.98
N ALA A 269 -12.26 -10.94 -13.74
CA ALA A 269 -12.07 -12.33 -13.33
C ALA A 269 -13.30 -12.99 -12.69
N ALA A 270 -14.50 -12.41 -12.87
CA ALA A 270 -15.79 -13.01 -12.51
C ALA A 270 -16.24 -14.01 -13.60
#